data_AF-A0A8E0IRV5-F1
#
_entry.id   AF-A0A8E0IRV5-F1
#
_cell.length_a   1.000
_cell.length_b   1.000
_cell.length_c   1.000
_cell.angle_alpha   90.00
_cell.angle_beta   90.00
_cell.angle_gamma   90.00
#
_symmetry.space_group_name_H-M   'P 1'
#
loop_
_entity.id
_entity.type
_entity.pdbx_description
1 polymer ?
#
loop_
_entity_poly.entity_id
_entity_poly.type
_entity_poly.pdbx_seq_one_letter_code
_entity_poly.pdbx_strand_id
1 'polypeptide(L)' 'MELSEKKLKTRDYVVIVSLLFGLFFGAGNLIFPLHLGQLAGANWFPAMLGFLVTAVALPLLGVLAIAATHAEGVY' A
#
# COMPACT_ATOMS: atom_id res chain seq x y z
N MET A 1 -12.66 -30.43 -12.49
CA MET A 1 -13.32 -29.22 -11.96
C MET A 1 -13.17 -28.16 -13.03
N GLU A 2 -14.17 -27.96 -13.87
CA GLU A 2 -14.10 -26.97 -14.96
C GLU A 2 -14.01 -25.57 -14.35
N LEU A 3 -12.91 -24.86 -14.61
CA LEU A 3 -12.78 -23.46 -14.24
C LEU A 3 -13.59 -22.64 -15.24
N SER A 4 -14.89 -22.51 -14.97
CA SER A 4 -15.77 -21.62 -15.72
C SER A 4 -15.27 -20.19 -15.55
N GLU A 5 -14.69 -19.63 -16.62
CA GLU A 5 -14.29 -18.22 -16.75
C GLU A 5 -15.54 -17.32 -16.61
N LYS A 6 -15.96 -17.05 -15.37
CA LYS A 6 -17.00 -16.07 -15.10
C LYS A 6 -16.43 -14.69 -15.38
N LYS A 7 -16.76 -14.15 -16.57
CA LYS A 7 -16.49 -12.75 -16.88
C LYS A 7 -17.15 -11.85 -15.84
N LEU A 8 -16.34 -11.01 -15.21
CA LEU A 8 -16.78 -10.05 -14.21
C LEU A 8 -17.76 -9.07 -14.85
N LYS A 9 -18.90 -8.84 -14.18
CA LYS A 9 -19.84 -7.81 -14.61
C LYS A 9 -19.29 -6.43 -14.22
N THR A 10 -19.72 -5.39 -14.91
CA THR A 10 -19.35 -3.99 -14.60
C THR A 10 -19.60 -3.63 -13.13
N ARG A 11 -20.65 -4.18 -12.52
CA ARG A 11 -20.94 -4.00 -11.09
C ARG A 11 -19.84 -4.58 -10.20
N ASP A 12 -19.27 -5.72 -10.57
CA ASP A 12 -18.20 -6.38 -9.82
C ASP A 12 -16.91 -5.55 -9.92
N TYR A 13 -16.63 -4.99 -11.09
CA TYR A 13 -15.53 -4.02 -11.24
C TYR A 13 -15.70 -2.78 -10.37
N VAL A 14 -16.89 -2.18 -10.32
CA VAL A 14 -17.16 -1.02 -9.46
C VAL A 14 -16.94 -1.37 -7.99
N VAL A 15 -17.41 -2.54 -7.55
CA VAL A 15 -17.20 -3.01 -6.17
C VAL A 15 -15.72 -3.25 -5.90
N ILE A 16 -15.01 -3.97 -6.76
CA ILE A 16 -13.58 -4.25 -6.60
C ILE A 16 -12.78 -2.95 -6.59
N VAL A 17 -13.04 -2.03 -7.51
CA VAL A 17 -12.37 -0.72 -7.54
C VAL A 17 -12.69 0.11 -6.30
N SER A 18 -13.93 0.09 -5.80
CA SER A 18 -14.27 0.78 -4.54
C SER A 18 -13.58 0.17 -3.32
N LEU A 19 -13.37 -1.15 -3.29
CA LEU A 19 -12.68 -1.85 -2.22
C LEU A 19 -11.17 -1.59 -2.28
N LEU A 20 -10.57 -1.65 -3.48
CA LEU A 20 -9.17 -1.30 -3.70
C LEU A 20 -8.93 0.18 -3.41
N PHE A 21 -9.85 1.05 -3.83
CA PHE A 21 -9.84 2.46 -3.45
C PHE A 21 -9.92 2.59 -1.92
N GLY A 22 -10.86 1.95 -1.24
CA GLY A 22 -10.94 1.96 0.23
C GLY A 22 -9.73 1.35 0.93
N LEU A 23 -9.00 0.43 0.29
CA LEU A 23 -7.78 -0.18 0.81
C LEU A 23 -6.56 0.75 0.65
N PHE A 24 -6.41 1.39 -0.51
CA PHE A 24 -5.29 2.28 -0.84
C PHE A 24 -5.51 3.76 -0.50
N PHE A 25 -6.76 4.20 -0.42
CA PHE A 25 -7.21 5.53 0.02
C PHE A 25 -7.90 5.47 1.39
N GLY A 26 -7.92 4.30 2.03
CA GLY A 26 -8.43 4.14 3.39
C GLY A 26 -7.63 4.95 4.41
N ALA A 27 -8.19 5.01 5.62
CA ALA A 27 -7.64 5.70 6.78
C ALA A 27 -6.11 5.58 6.90
N GLY A 28 -5.55 4.38 6.78
CA GLY A 28 -4.11 4.17 6.95
C GLY A 28 -3.20 4.87 5.92
N ASN A 29 -3.60 4.96 4.66
CA ASN A 29 -2.69 5.44 3.61
C ASN A 29 -2.87 6.94 3.27
N LEU A 30 -3.93 7.58 3.76
CA LEU A 30 -4.17 9.02 3.62
C LEU A 30 -4.19 9.78 4.95
N ILE A 31 -4.64 9.18 6.07
CA ILE A 31 -4.65 9.90 7.36
C ILE A 31 -3.24 10.14 7.84
N PHE A 32 -2.35 9.15 7.78
CA PHE A 32 -0.99 9.33 8.30
C PHE A 32 -0.17 10.36 7.53
N PRO A 33 -0.10 10.34 6.18
CA PRO A 33 0.64 11.37 5.45
C PRO A 33 0.03 12.77 5.57
N LEU A 34 -1.31 12.87 5.53
CA LEU A 34 -2.00 14.15 5.68
C LEU A 34 -1.81 14.71 7.10
N HIS A 35 -1.97 13.88 8.13
CA HIS A 35 -1.78 14.28 9.53
C HIS A 35 -0.32 14.64 9.83
N LEU A 36 0.65 13.87 9.33
CA LEU A 36 2.07 14.23 9.41
C LEU A 36 2.36 15.54 8.69
N GLY A 37 1.78 15.77 7.51
CA GLY A 37 1.87 17.03 6.79
C GLY A 37 1.29 18.20 7.59
N GLN A 38 0.15 18.01 8.25
CA GLN A 38 -0.46 19.01 9.14
C GLN A 38 0.44 19.33 10.35
N LEU A 39 1.01 18.30 10.98
CA LEU A 39 1.94 18.47 12.11
C LEU A 39 3.25 19.15 11.67
N ALA A 40 3.72 18.89 10.45
CA ALA A 40 4.93 19.48 9.89
C ALA A 40 4.76 20.97 9.54
N GLY A 41 3.53 21.42 9.25
CA GLY A 41 3.21 22.80 8.93
C GLY A 41 4.05 23.33 7.76
N ALA A 42 4.79 24.42 7.97
CA ALA A 42 5.67 25.00 6.95
C ALA A 42 6.83 24.06 6.54
N ASN A 43 7.21 23.11 7.40
CA ASN A 43 8.28 22.15 7.16
C ASN A 43 7.78 20.84 6.54
N TRP A 44 6.70 20.90 5.76
CA TRP A 44 6.15 19.71 5.09
C TRP A 44 7.15 19.05 4.14
N PHE A 45 8.06 19.81 3.51
CA PHE A 45 9.03 19.28 2.56
C PHE A 45 10.05 18.32 3.20
N PRO A 46 10.76 18.68 4.29
CA PRO A 46 11.61 17.72 4.99
C PRO A 46 10.82 16.57 5.63
N ALA A 47 9.60 16.81 6.10
CA ALA A 47 8.73 15.74 6.63
C ALA A 47 8.35 14.72 5.54
N MET A 48 8.03 15.19 4.33
CA MET A 48 7.78 14.34 3.16
C MET A 48 9.00 13.49 2.81
N LEU A 49 10.21 14.07 2.80
CA LEU A 49 11.43 13.31 2.53
C LEU A 49 11.67 12.23 3.58
N GLY A 50 11.54 12.55 4.87
CA GLY A 50 11.66 11.56 5.95
C GLY A 50 10.59 10.46 5.86
N PHE A 51 9.36 10.83 5.53
CA PHE A 51 8.28 9.88 5.27
C PHE A 51 8.60 8.96 4.09
N LEU A 52 9.06 9.47 2.95
CA LEU A 52 9.40 8.66 1.79
C LEU A 52 10.56 7.71 2.09
N VAL A 53 11.61 8.19 2.75
CA VAL A 53 12.75 7.34 3.12
C VAL A 53 12.29 6.19 4.01
N THR A 54 11.48 6.46 5.04
CA THR A 54 11.03 5.42 5.98
C THR A 54 9.96 4.49 5.37
N ALA A 55 8.99 5.05 4.65
CA ALA A 55 7.91 4.32 4.00
C ALA A 55 8.39 3.43 2.85
N VAL A 56 9.51 3.75 2.20
CA VAL A 56 10.08 2.94 1.11
C VAL A 56 11.23 2.05 1.60
N ALA A 57 12.14 2.57 2.43
CA ALA A 57 13.30 1.80 2.87
C ALA A 57 12.91 0.62 3.75
N LEU A 58 11.94 0.75 4.67
CA LEU A 58 11.55 -0.35 5.55
C LEU A 58 10.91 -1.53 4.77
N PRO A 59 9.92 -1.33 3.89
CA PRO A 59 9.43 -2.42 3.03
C PRO A 59 10.51 -3.00 2.12
N LEU A 60 11.38 -2.15 1.55
CA LEU A 60 12.48 -2.61 0.71
C LEU A 60 13.44 -3.51 1.51
N LEU A 61 13.82 -3.12 2.71
CA LEU A 61 14.64 -3.94 3.60
C LEU A 61 13.94 -5.25 3.97
N GLY A 62 12.62 -5.23 4.18
CA GLY A 62 11.83 -6.45 4.41
C GLY A 62 11.88 -7.41 3.22
N VAL A 63 11.67 -6.90 2.00
CA VAL A 63 11.77 -7.70 0.77
C VAL A 63 13.20 -8.22 0.56
N LEU A 64 14.21 -7.39 0.80
CA LEU A 64 15.61 -7.79 0.72
C LEU A 64 15.96 -8.87 1.74
N ALA A 65 15.44 -8.79 2.96
CA ALA A 65 15.62 -9.80 3.99
C ALA A 65 14.96 -11.13 3.60
N ILE A 66 13.74 -11.10 3.04
CA ILE A 66 13.05 -12.29 2.52
C ILE A 66 13.86 -12.92 1.37
N ALA A 67 14.31 -12.09 0.42
CA ALA A 67 15.11 -12.54 -0.71
C ALA A 67 16.46 -13.14 -0.26
N ALA A 68 17.14 -12.50 0.69
CA ALA A 68 18.43 -12.94 1.20
C ALA A 68 18.35 -14.22 2.04
N THR A 69 17.22 -14.45 2.72
CA THR A 69 17.03 -15.64 3.56
C THR A 69 16.59 -16.87 2.76
N HIS A 70 16.34 -16.75 1.45
CA HIS A 70 15.70 -17.81 0.64
C HIS A 70 14.52 -18.42 1.40
N ALA A 71 13.74 -17.57 2.09
CA ALA A 71 12.56 -18.03 2.79
C ALA A 71 11.61 -18.57 1.72
N GLU A 72 11.58 -19.90 1.56
CA GLU A 72 10.56 -20.55 0.77
C GLU A 72 9.24 -20.04 1.33
N GLY A 73 8.47 -19.35 0.49
CA GLY A 73 7.14 -18.88 0.89
C GLY A 73 6.43 -20.07 1.52
N VAL A 74 5.76 -19.85 2.64
CA VAL A 74 5.09 -20.90 3.42
C VAL A 74 3.94 -21.49 2.58
N TYR A 75 4.26 -22.31 1.58
CA TYR A 75 3.42 -23.13 0.72
C TYR A 75 4.26 -24.22 0.07
#